data_AF-A0A8T1V4T0-F1
#
_entry.id   AF-A0A8T1V4T0-F1
#
_cell.length_a   1.000
_cell.length_b   1.000
_cell.length_c   1.000
_cell.angle_alpha   90.00
_cell.angle_beta   90.00
_cell.angle_gamma   90.00
#
_symmetry.space_group_name_H-M   'P 1'
#
loop_
_entity.id
_entity.type
_entity.pdbx_description
1 polymer ?
#
loop_
_entity_poly.entity_id
_entity_poly.type
_entity_poly.pdbx_seq_one_letter_code
_entity_poly.pdbx_strand_id
1 'polypeptide(L)'
;MPLEALTRPCDAPRRSSTASCAFPLPPGLVHVMSVLRRPSAVFLRTGRRAGASSAAGRRCASTFGVVFDVDGVLLRGKTPIPGARGVLLELEATNTPFAIMTNGGGYPEDTKARQIEQILGKDGVSVPAERVCMSHTPMRALAERHGDELVLAVGKDGAQLHKVMANYGFKHVVTADQLHRHFPAMYPDVKVADPLGHDGRFDAQPFAAVFVLIDPIYWGRELQIVMDVLCSPGGLLGQRTVEGDGTGERQHVPLYSACSDFQYVGEFHLPRYGAGAFHAVLEDLFARTTGHKLEMTLFGKPQRTSFEFAETLVDAQHGDVERIYMVGDNPKTDIRGANEAGGRWKSVLTLTGMHNGPENHEEHPAYEVVGDVAQALAFIKEDFAKMQAGKSSK
;
A
#
# COMPACT_ATOMS: atom_id res chain seq x y z
N MET A 1 -1.53 -58.53 12.29
CA MET A 1 -2.36 -58.14 13.44
C MET A 1 -3.01 -56.80 13.11
N PRO A 2 -4.34 -56.72 13.03
CA PRO A 2 -5.06 -55.49 12.72
C PRO A 2 -5.27 -54.66 13.99
N LEU A 3 -5.24 -53.32 13.87
CA LEU A 3 -5.61 -52.40 14.93
C LEU A 3 -7.14 -52.25 14.95
N GLU A 4 -7.76 -52.69 16.03
CA GLU A 4 -9.18 -52.49 16.31
C GLU A 4 -9.48 -51.04 16.74
N ALA A 5 -10.64 -50.58 16.29
CA ALA A 5 -11.29 -49.35 16.71
C ALA A 5 -11.78 -49.46 18.17
N LEU A 6 -11.58 -48.40 18.95
CA LEU A 6 -12.29 -48.17 20.20
C LEU A 6 -12.97 -46.80 20.15
N THR A 7 -14.28 -46.86 20.00
CA THR A 7 -15.21 -45.78 20.30
C THR A 7 -15.56 -45.85 21.78
N ARG A 8 -15.61 -44.70 22.46
CA ARG A 8 -16.79 -44.19 23.22
C ARG A 8 -16.50 -42.88 23.97
N PRO A 9 -17.55 -42.09 24.28
CA PRO A 9 -17.49 -40.65 24.57
C PRO A 9 -17.56 -40.34 26.07
N CYS A 10 -17.21 -39.10 26.47
CA CYS A 10 -17.66 -38.52 27.74
C CYS A 10 -17.64 -36.98 27.74
N ASP A 11 -18.84 -36.42 27.87
CA ASP A 11 -19.28 -35.36 28.77
C ASP A 11 -18.56 -33.99 28.79
N ALA A 12 -19.27 -33.02 28.22
CA ALA A 12 -19.14 -31.61 28.53
C ALA A 12 -19.90 -31.25 29.82
N PRO A 13 -19.36 -30.36 30.67
CA PRO A 13 -20.17 -29.62 31.62
C PRO A 13 -20.42 -28.18 31.12
N ARG A 14 -21.70 -27.85 30.94
CA ARG A 14 -22.18 -26.46 30.97
C ARG A 14 -22.10 -25.93 32.40
N ARG A 15 -21.44 -24.79 32.62
CA ARG A 15 -21.84 -23.84 33.67
C ARG A 15 -21.69 -22.40 33.21
N SER A 16 -22.82 -21.71 33.28
CA SER A 16 -22.99 -20.27 33.26
C SER A 16 -22.49 -19.64 34.56
N SER A 17 -21.75 -18.53 34.47
CA SER A 17 -21.85 -17.46 35.47
C SER A 17 -21.44 -16.13 34.85
N THR A 18 -22.41 -15.24 34.78
CA THR A 18 -22.27 -13.80 34.61
C THR A 18 -21.47 -13.23 35.78
N ALA A 19 -20.34 -12.59 35.49
CA ALA A 19 -19.66 -11.69 36.41
C ALA A 19 -19.12 -10.49 35.61
N SER A 20 -19.87 -9.39 35.73
CA SER A 20 -19.44 -8.05 35.36
C SER A 20 -18.30 -7.65 36.28
N CYS A 21 -17.10 -7.48 35.72
CA CYS A 21 -15.99 -6.79 36.38
C CYS A 21 -15.67 -5.54 35.56
N ALA A 22 -16.30 -4.43 35.95
CA ALA A 22 -15.86 -3.10 35.58
C ALA A 22 -14.57 -2.78 36.36
N PHE A 23 -13.49 -2.53 35.64
CA PHE A 23 -12.29 -1.88 36.19
C PHE A 23 -12.15 -0.47 35.59
N PRO A 24 -11.82 0.54 36.41
CA PRO A 24 -11.85 1.95 35.99
C PRO A 24 -10.63 2.31 35.14
N LEU A 25 -10.89 3.04 34.05
CA LEU A 25 -9.86 3.72 33.26
C LEU A 25 -9.22 4.84 34.10
N PRO A 26 -7.88 4.97 34.14
CA PRO A 26 -7.24 6.15 34.71
C PRO A 26 -7.37 7.35 33.74
N PRO A 27 -7.43 8.59 34.26
CA PRO A 27 -7.65 9.78 33.44
C PRO A 27 -6.33 10.31 32.85
N GLY A 28 -6.41 10.73 31.59
CA GLY A 28 -5.55 11.78 31.04
C GLY A 28 -4.28 11.32 30.32
N LEU A 29 -4.29 11.43 28.98
CA LEU A 29 -3.37 12.36 28.33
C LEU A 29 -4.03 12.93 27.09
N VAL A 30 -4.16 14.25 27.10
CA VAL A 30 -4.74 15.10 26.08
C VAL A 30 -3.63 15.48 25.11
N HIS A 31 -3.97 15.55 23.81
CA HIS A 31 -3.26 16.27 22.74
C HIS A 31 -1.89 15.75 22.27
N VAL A 32 -1.90 15.07 21.11
CA VAL A 32 -0.99 15.41 20.00
C VAL A 32 -1.77 15.32 18.68
N MET A 33 -2.64 16.30 18.42
CA MET A 33 -2.95 16.70 17.05
C MET A 33 -2.06 17.90 16.71
N SER A 34 -1.67 18.03 15.44
CA SER A 34 -0.91 19.14 14.83
C SER A 34 0.62 18.98 14.79
N VAL A 35 1.14 18.22 13.82
CA VAL A 35 2.31 18.65 13.01
C VAL A 35 2.19 18.10 11.58
N LEU A 36 1.33 18.72 10.77
CA LEU A 36 1.51 18.78 9.32
C LEU A 36 1.37 20.24 8.92
N ARG A 37 2.43 21.01 9.18
CA ARG A 37 2.60 22.32 8.53
C ARG A 37 2.97 22.04 7.08
N ARG A 38 2.18 22.60 6.17
CA ARG A 38 2.44 22.62 4.71
C ARG A 38 3.91 22.97 4.45
N PRO A 39 4.67 22.21 3.63
CA PRO A 39 5.99 22.65 3.23
C PRO A 39 5.85 23.91 2.38
N SER A 40 6.52 24.98 2.80
CA SER A 40 6.70 26.17 1.97
C SER A 40 7.70 25.83 0.88
N ALA A 41 7.26 25.84 -0.37
CA ALA A 41 8.12 25.64 -1.53
C ALA A 41 9.24 26.69 -1.53
N VAL A 42 10.49 26.25 -1.37
CA VAL A 42 11.67 27.09 -1.57
C VAL A 42 11.94 27.13 -3.08
N PHE A 43 11.38 28.13 -3.75
CA PHE A 43 11.75 28.46 -5.13
C PHE A 43 12.97 29.38 -5.12
N LEU A 44 14.07 28.96 -5.76
CA LEU A 44 15.19 29.85 -6.07
C LEU A 44 14.69 30.99 -6.98
N ARG A 45 14.70 32.22 -6.45
CA ARG A 45 14.47 33.45 -7.22
C ARG A 45 15.76 33.84 -7.96
N THR A 46 15.80 33.60 -9.27
CA THR A 46 16.63 34.40 -10.18
C THR A 46 15.77 35.54 -10.74
N GLY A 47 16.23 36.77 -10.57
CA GLY A 47 15.45 37.97 -10.85
C GLY A 47 15.32 38.28 -12.33
N ARG A 48 14.08 38.56 -12.76
CA ARG A 48 13.76 39.53 -13.82
C ARG A 48 12.37 40.11 -13.56
N ARG A 49 12.32 41.43 -13.30
CA ARG A 49 11.08 42.21 -13.24
C ARG A 49 10.45 42.24 -14.63
N ALA A 50 9.23 41.73 -14.76
CA ALA A 50 8.32 42.01 -15.87
C ALA A 50 6.99 42.47 -15.27
N GLY A 51 6.40 43.52 -15.88
CA GLY A 51 5.29 44.29 -15.34
C GLY A 51 4.03 43.47 -15.04
N ALA A 52 3.31 43.91 -14.01
CA ALA A 52 1.99 43.40 -13.68
C ALA A 52 1.01 43.78 -14.78
N SER A 53 0.60 42.80 -15.59
CA SER A 53 -0.71 42.79 -16.22
C SER A 53 -1.61 41.88 -15.40
N SER A 54 -2.73 42.42 -14.92
CA SER A 54 -3.79 41.63 -14.29
C SER A 54 -4.43 40.75 -15.37
N ALA A 55 -3.86 39.58 -15.60
CA ALA A 55 -4.56 38.53 -16.31
C ALA A 55 -5.71 38.07 -15.39
N ALA A 56 -6.93 38.51 -15.69
CA ALA A 56 -8.13 37.86 -15.20
C ALA A 56 -8.03 36.39 -15.63
N GLY A 57 -7.59 35.53 -14.70
CA GLY A 57 -7.39 34.11 -14.98
C GLY A 57 -8.71 33.54 -15.48
N ARG A 58 -8.72 33.01 -16.71
CA ARG A 58 -9.80 32.14 -17.17
C ARG A 58 -9.89 31.02 -16.14
N ARG A 59 -10.94 31.02 -15.31
CA ARG A 59 -11.24 29.88 -14.44
C ARG A 59 -11.41 28.68 -15.36
N CYS A 60 -10.63 27.63 -15.12
CA CYS A 60 -10.83 26.36 -15.80
C CYS A 60 -12.23 25.85 -15.43
N ALA A 61 -12.96 25.26 -16.38
CA ALA A 61 -14.26 24.67 -16.06
C ALA A 61 -14.03 23.46 -15.13
N SER A 62 -14.80 23.37 -14.03
CA SER A 62 -14.70 22.26 -13.10
C SER A 62 -14.86 20.91 -13.79
N THR A 63 -14.04 19.93 -13.43
CA THR A 63 -14.12 18.57 -13.98
C THR A 63 -14.11 17.51 -12.88
N PHE A 64 -14.19 16.24 -13.29
CA PHE A 64 -13.94 15.09 -12.43
C PHE A 64 -12.60 14.42 -12.78
N GLY A 65 -12.05 13.69 -11.82
CA GLY A 65 -10.91 12.80 -12.02
C GLY A 65 -11.31 11.34 -11.84
N VAL A 66 -10.54 10.42 -12.44
CA VAL A 66 -10.76 8.98 -12.29
C VAL A 66 -9.48 8.30 -11.79
N VAL A 67 -9.59 7.47 -10.77
CA VAL A 67 -8.48 6.67 -10.25
C VAL A 67 -8.83 5.20 -10.43
N PHE A 68 -7.99 4.47 -11.17
CA PHE A 68 -8.23 3.08 -11.52
C PHE A 68 -7.36 2.16 -10.68
N ASP A 69 -7.95 1.13 -10.09
CA ASP A 69 -7.18 -0.08 -9.81
C ASP A 69 -6.72 -0.76 -11.12
N VAL A 70 -5.77 -1.69 -11.01
CA VAL A 70 -5.21 -2.44 -12.14
C VAL A 70 -5.81 -3.83 -12.24
N ASP A 71 -5.63 -4.66 -11.22
CA ASP A 71 -5.86 -6.10 -11.27
C ASP A 71 -7.33 -6.40 -10.98
N GLY A 72 -8.09 -6.78 -12.01
CA GLY A 72 -9.54 -6.92 -11.93
C GLY A 72 -10.30 -5.72 -12.47
N VAL A 73 -9.63 -4.62 -12.83
CA VAL A 73 -10.26 -3.41 -13.40
C VAL A 73 -9.77 -3.11 -14.82
N LEU A 74 -8.46 -2.88 -14.97
CA LEU A 74 -7.85 -2.63 -16.27
C LEU A 74 -7.36 -3.93 -16.90
N LEU A 75 -6.79 -4.82 -16.08
CA LEU A 75 -6.10 -6.03 -16.49
C LEU A 75 -6.57 -7.23 -15.66
N ARG A 76 -6.46 -8.44 -16.19
CA ARG A 76 -6.50 -9.70 -15.45
C ARG A 76 -5.26 -10.51 -15.82
N GLY A 77 -4.24 -10.46 -14.98
CA GLY A 77 -2.91 -10.97 -15.33
C GLY A 77 -2.37 -10.25 -16.56
N LYS A 78 -2.12 -10.98 -17.64
CA LYS A 78 -1.63 -10.42 -18.93
C LYS A 78 -2.73 -10.14 -19.94
N THR A 79 -4.00 -10.18 -19.53
CA THR A 79 -5.14 -9.99 -20.42
C THR A 79 -5.86 -8.67 -20.10
N PRO A 80 -6.06 -7.76 -21.06
CA PRO A 80 -6.90 -6.57 -20.86
C PRO A 80 -8.33 -6.95 -20.47
N ILE A 81 -8.91 -6.20 -19.53
CA ILE A 81 -10.36 -6.20 -19.33
C ILE A 81 -11.01 -5.53 -20.56
N PRO A 82 -12.09 -6.08 -21.13
CA PRO A 82 -12.82 -5.46 -22.22
C PRO A 82 -13.17 -3.99 -21.92
N GLY A 83 -12.92 -3.10 -22.88
CA GLY A 83 -13.19 -1.66 -22.73
C GLY A 83 -12.08 -0.84 -22.04
N ALA A 84 -11.17 -1.45 -21.28
CA ALA A 84 -10.13 -0.74 -20.51
C ALA A 84 -9.27 0.18 -21.40
N ARG A 85 -8.81 -0.33 -22.55
CA ARG A 85 -8.06 0.47 -23.53
C ARG A 85 -8.87 1.67 -24.03
N GLY A 86 -10.14 1.46 -24.37
CA GLY A 86 -11.02 2.52 -24.88
C GLY A 86 -11.24 3.63 -23.85
N VAL A 87 -11.42 3.26 -22.58
CA VAL A 87 -11.56 4.19 -21.47
C VAL A 87 -10.34 5.09 -21.33
N LEU A 88 -9.12 4.53 -21.29
CA LEU A 88 -7.91 5.35 -21.14
C LEU A 88 -7.71 6.30 -22.33
N LEU A 89 -7.95 5.83 -23.56
CA LEU A 89 -7.89 6.68 -24.75
C LEU A 89 -8.91 7.81 -24.72
N GLU A 90 -10.13 7.55 -24.24
CA GLU A 90 -11.17 8.58 -24.12
C GLU A 90 -10.78 9.64 -23.08
N LEU A 91 -10.23 9.22 -21.95
CA LEU A 91 -9.76 10.15 -20.90
C LEU A 91 -8.61 11.02 -21.40
N GLU A 92 -7.67 10.45 -22.14
CA GLU A 92 -6.61 11.22 -22.82
C GLU A 92 -7.19 12.21 -23.84
N ALA A 93 -8.07 11.75 -24.73
CA ALA A 93 -8.65 12.58 -25.79
C ALA A 93 -9.49 13.75 -25.23
N THR A 94 -10.11 13.56 -24.07
CA THR A 94 -10.92 14.58 -23.38
C THR A 94 -10.13 15.42 -22.38
N ASN A 95 -8.83 15.14 -22.18
CA ASN A 95 -8.00 15.70 -21.11
C ASN A 95 -8.63 15.54 -19.71
N THR A 96 -9.36 14.45 -19.50
CA THR A 96 -9.93 14.12 -18.20
C THR A 96 -8.83 13.60 -17.29
N PRO A 97 -8.57 14.22 -16.12
CA PRO A 97 -7.54 13.78 -15.19
C PRO A 97 -7.74 12.33 -14.75
N PHE A 98 -6.67 11.55 -14.80
CA PHE A 98 -6.72 10.19 -14.24
C PHE A 98 -5.40 9.74 -13.62
N ALA A 99 -5.50 8.77 -12.72
CA ALA A 99 -4.36 8.09 -12.13
C ALA A 99 -4.60 6.58 -12.07
N ILE A 100 -3.52 5.82 -11.96
CA ILE A 100 -3.54 4.37 -11.72
C ILE A 100 -3.07 4.12 -10.29
N MET A 101 -3.84 3.38 -9.51
CA MET A 101 -3.56 3.12 -8.09
C MET A 101 -3.69 1.63 -7.76
N THR A 102 -2.56 0.96 -7.54
CA THR A 102 -2.51 -0.50 -7.31
C THR A 102 -1.78 -0.86 -6.03
N ASN A 103 -2.21 -1.93 -5.36
CA ASN A 103 -1.49 -2.51 -4.22
C ASN A 103 -0.33 -3.43 -4.63
N GLY A 104 -0.23 -3.76 -5.92
CA GLY A 104 0.93 -4.44 -6.48
C GLY A 104 2.16 -3.53 -6.50
N GLY A 105 3.36 -4.12 -6.52
CA GLY A 105 4.61 -3.37 -6.54
C GLY A 105 5.85 -4.24 -6.35
N GLY A 106 6.88 -3.62 -5.77
CA GLY A 106 8.21 -4.22 -5.58
C GLY A 106 9.20 -3.87 -6.69
N TYR A 107 8.85 -2.93 -7.56
CA TYR A 107 9.67 -2.40 -8.65
C TYR A 107 9.26 -0.96 -8.97
N PRO A 108 10.05 -0.20 -9.75
CA PRO A 108 9.75 1.21 -10.05
C PRO A 108 8.43 1.44 -10.83
N GLU A 109 7.80 2.60 -10.62
CA GLU A 109 6.53 3.02 -11.21
C GLU A 109 6.55 3.01 -12.75
N ASP A 110 7.67 3.42 -13.35
CA ASP A 110 7.86 3.41 -14.81
C ASP A 110 7.79 1.98 -15.39
N THR A 111 8.18 0.97 -14.60
CA THR A 111 8.07 -0.42 -15.00
C THR A 111 6.61 -0.87 -15.00
N LYS A 112 5.80 -0.46 -14.00
CA LYS A 112 4.36 -0.74 -13.98
C LYS A 112 3.63 -0.03 -15.11
N ALA A 113 3.92 1.25 -15.34
CA ALA A 113 3.41 2.02 -16.47
C ALA A 113 3.62 1.28 -17.80
N ARG A 114 4.88 0.93 -18.10
CA ARG A 114 5.24 0.20 -19.33
C ARG A 114 4.56 -1.17 -19.44
N GLN A 115 4.35 -1.87 -18.33
CA GLN A 115 3.61 -3.15 -18.34
C GLN A 115 2.14 -2.93 -18.76
N ILE A 116 1.48 -1.92 -18.20
CA ILE A 116 0.09 -1.60 -18.52
C ILE A 116 -0.04 -1.23 -20.00
N GLU A 117 0.83 -0.36 -20.51
CA GLU A 117 0.86 0.01 -21.93
C GLU A 117 1.09 -1.20 -22.85
N GLN A 118 2.03 -2.08 -22.48
CA GLN A 118 2.31 -3.29 -23.27
C GLN A 118 1.12 -4.23 -23.34
N ILE A 119 0.40 -4.42 -22.23
CA ILE A 119 -0.74 -5.34 -22.17
C ILE A 119 -1.96 -4.75 -22.87
N LEU A 120 -2.23 -3.45 -22.70
CA LEU A 120 -3.35 -2.76 -23.36
C LEU A 120 -3.11 -2.51 -24.86
N GLY A 121 -1.88 -2.73 -25.33
CA GLY A 121 -1.48 -2.54 -26.73
C GLY A 121 -0.76 -1.21 -26.93
N LYS A 122 0.45 -1.30 -27.50
CA LYS A 122 1.37 -0.16 -27.68
C LYS A 122 0.84 0.94 -28.59
N ASP A 123 -0.12 0.62 -29.46
CA ASP A 123 -0.70 1.58 -30.39
C ASP A 123 -1.74 2.44 -29.65
N GLY A 124 -1.28 3.43 -28.89
CA GLY A 124 -2.07 4.61 -28.54
C GLY A 124 -2.35 4.88 -27.05
N VAL A 125 -2.18 3.92 -26.13
CA VAL A 125 -2.35 4.21 -24.68
C VAL A 125 -1.02 4.67 -24.10
N SER A 126 -1.01 5.84 -23.45
CA SER A 126 0.16 6.36 -22.73
C SER A 126 -0.15 6.51 -21.24
N VAL A 127 0.57 5.75 -20.42
CA VAL A 127 0.49 5.83 -18.96
C VAL A 127 1.83 6.39 -18.45
N PRO A 128 1.96 7.72 -18.28
CA PRO A 128 3.13 8.30 -17.64
C PRO A 128 3.35 7.72 -16.24
N ALA A 129 4.61 7.51 -15.85
CA ALA A 129 4.97 6.99 -14.53
C ALA A 129 4.46 7.93 -13.41
N GLU A 130 4.36 9.22 -13.69
CA GLU A 130 3.84 10.26 -12.80
C GLU A 130 2.35 10.10 -12.50
N ARG A 131 1.61 9.29 -13.26
CA ARG A 131 0.21 8.96 -13.00
C ARG A 131 0.03 7.64 -12.24
N VAL A 132 1.13 6.96 -11.89
CA VAL A 132 1.09 5.65 -11.23
C VAL A 132 1.39 5.79 -9.74
N CYS A 133 0.46 5.33 -8.91
CA CYS A 133 0.60 5.17 -7.47
C CYS A 133 0.54 3.68 -7.13
N MET A 134 1.70 3.05 -7.01
CA MET A 134 1.81 1.72 -6.39
C MET A 134 1.80 1.82 -4.86
N SER A 135 1.60 0.68 -4.20
CA SER A 135 1.52 0.51 -2.75
C SER A 135 2.63 1.23 -1.97
N HIS A 136 3.87 1.14 -2.46
CA HIS A 136 5.05 1.75 -1.86
C HIS A 136 5.30 3.21 -2.29
N THR A 137 4.55 3.75 -3.26
CA THR A 137 4.78 5.10 -3.81
C THR A 137 4.72 6.19 -2.75
N PRO A 138 3.72 6.21 -1.84
CA PRO A 138 3.64 7.26 -0.81
C PRO A 138 4.75 7.13 0.24
N MET A 139 5.42 5.97 0.34
CA MET A 139 6.54 5.77 1.28
C MET A 139 7.76 6.63 0.92
N ARG A 140 7.79 7.26 -0.28
CA ARG A 140 8.82 8.24 -0.62
C ARG A 140 8.94 9.40 0.37
N ALA A 141 7.83 9.79 1.02
CA ALA A 141 7.85 10.82 2.05
C ALA A 141 8.68 10.42 3.27
N LEU A 142 8.86 9.12 3.53
CA LEU A 142 9.68 8.62 4.63
C LEU A 142 11.18 8.86 4.41
N ALA A 143 11.61 9.19 3.19
CA ALA A 143 13.00 9.58 2.92
C ALA A 143 13.39 10.89 3.62
N GLU A 144 12.42 11.77 3.94
CA GLU A 144 12.68 12.98 4.75
C GLU A 144 13.20 12.62 6.15
N ARG A 145 12.81 11.45 6.68
CA ARG A 145 13.23 10.95 7.99
C ARG A 145 14.39 9.97 7.90
N HIS A 146 14.27 8.98 7.00
CA HIS A 146 15.11 7.80 6.96
C HIS A 146 16.06 7.75 5.75
N GLY A 147 16.09 8.79 4.91
CA GLY A 147 16.81 8.76 3.63
C GLY A 147 18.34 8.63 3.77
N ASP A 148 18.89 9.17 4.87
CA ASP A 148 20.32 9.12 5.20
C ASP A 148 20.66 8.00 6.21
N GLU A 149 19.70 7.19 6.61
CA GLU A 149 19.86 6.15 7.64
C GLU A 149 19.95 4.75 7.00
N LEU A 150 20.53 3.80 7.74
CA LEU A 150 20.55 2.40 7.32
C LEU A 150 19.15 1.80 7.47
N VAL A 151 18.60 1.26 6.38
CA VAL A 151 17.25 0.69 6.35
C VAL A 151 17.24 -0.71 5.76
N LEU A 152 16.37 -1.58 6.28
CA LEU A 152 16.15 -2.92 5.73
C LEU A 152 14.99 -2.88 4.74
N ALA A 153 15.21 -3.34 3.50
CA ALA A 153 14.19 -3.52 2.49
C ALA A 153 13.81 -5.00 2.31
N VAL A 154 12.50 -5.29 2.31
CA VAL A 154 11.94 -6.64 2.25
C VAL A 154 10.95 -6.74 1.09
N GLY A 155 11.02 -7.83 0.33
CA GLY A 155 10.20 -8.05 -0.86
C GLY A 155 10.77 -9.14 -1.77
N LYS A 156 10.31 -9.19 -3.02
CA LYS A 156 10.59 -10.29 -3.97
C LYS A 156 11.99 -10.24 -4.59
N ASP A 157 12.33 -9.13 -5.23
CA ASP A 157 13.56 -8.97 -6.01
C ASP A 157 14.39 -7.82 -5.43
N GLY A 158 15.49 -8.17 -4.77
CA GLY A 158 16.35 -7.19 -4.10
C GLY A 158 16.89 -6.08 -5.02
N ALA A 159 17.18 -6.37 -6.28
CA ALA A 159 17.68 -5.37 -7.22
C ALA A 159 16.58 -4.35 -7.59
N GLN A 160 15.33 -4.80 -7.68
CA GLN A 160 14.20 -3.91 -7.88
C GLN A 160 13.88 -3.09 -6.62
N LEU A 161 13.95 -3.68 -5.43
CA LEU A 161 13.77 -2.95 -4.17
C LEU A 161 14.79 -1.81 -4.04
N HIS A 162 16.06 -2.07 -4.37
CA HIS A 162 17.11 -1.06 -4.40
C HIS A 162 16.77 0.11 -5.32
N LYS A 163 16.31 -0.17 -6.55
CA LYS A 163 15.92 0.88 -7.49
C LYS A 163 14.77 1.72 -6.96
N VAL A 164 13.74 1.09 -6.37
CA VAL A 164 12.60 1.80 -5.76
C VAL A 164 13.08 2.73 -4.66
N MET A 165 13.82 2.19 -3.68
CA MET A 165 14.28 2.95 -2.53
C MET A 165 15.26 4.07 -2.93
N ALA A 166 16.17 3.82 -3.88
CA ALA A 166 17.08 4.84 -4.39
C ALA A 166 16.32 5.96 -5.11
N ASN A 167 15.31 5.64 -5.93
CA ASN A 167 14.47 6.63 -6.61
C ASN A 167 13.72 7.53 -5.62
N TYR A 168 13.42 7.02 -4.43
CA TYR A 168 12.76 7.77 -3.35
C TYR A 168 13.73 8.58 -2.48
N GLY A 169 15.04 8.40 -2.65
CA GLY A 169 16.07 9.15 -1.92
C GLY A 169 16.70 8.41 -0.74
N PHE A 170 16.46 7.10 -0.57
CA PHE A 170 17.14 6.30 0.44
C PHE A 170 18.55 5.92 -0.03
N LYS A 171 19.57 6.27 0.76
CA LYS A 171 20.99 6.12 0.38
C LYS A 171 21.61 4.83 0.91
N HIS A 172 21.15 4.35 2.07
CA HIS A 172 21.75 3.21 2.76
C HIS A 172 20.74 2.08 2.94
N VAL A 173 20.38 1.46 1.81
CA VAL A 173 19.44 0.34 1.78
C VAL A 173 20.22 -0.97 1.84
N VAL A 174 19.71 -1.93 2.62
CA VAL A 174 20.16 -3.32 2.59
C VAL A 174 18.95 -4.21 2.45
N THR A 175 18.97 -5.17 1.54
CA THR A 175 17.86 -6.11 1.38
C THR A 175 18.01 -7.30 2.33
N ALA A 176 16.91 -7.96 2.67
CA ALA A 176 16.96 -9.20 3.47
C ALA A 176 17.88 -10.26 2.84
N ASP A 177 17.88 -10.37 1.51
CA ASP A 177 18.81 -11.24 0.78
C ASP A 177 20.28 -10.84 1.00
N GLN A 178 20.63 -9.56 0.87
CA GLN A 178 21.99 -9.10 1.10
C GLN A 178 22.43 -9.32 2.55
N LEU A 179 21.56 -9.05 3.52
CA LEU A 179 21.88 -9.26 4.93
C LEU A 179 22.12 -10.74 5.23
N HIS A 180 21.31 -11.64 4.68
CA HIS A 180 21.54 -13.09 4.77
C HIS A 180 22.87 -13.51 4.14
N ARG A 181 23.27 -12.87 3.02
CA ARG A 181 24.57 -13.15 2.39
C ARG A 181 25.76 -12.70 3.23
N HIS A 182 25.64 -11.63 4.00
CA HIS A 182 26.65 -11.21 4.97
C HIS A 182 26.71 -12.14 6.19
N PHE A 183 25.57 -12.70 6.60
CA PHE A 183 25.47 -13.61 7.74
C PHE A 183 24.70 -14.89 7.37
N PRO A 184 25.32 -15.85 6.64
CA PRO A 184 24.62 -17.05 6.17
C PRO A 184 23.98 -17.88 7.29
N ALA A 185 24.54 -17.81 8.50
CA ALA A 185 24.03 -18.49 9.70
C ALA A 185 22.73 -17.90 10.27
N MET A 186 22.28 -16.70 9.83
CA MET A 186 20.99 -16.14 10.25
C MET A 186 19.82 -17.03 9.84
N TYR A 187 19.94 -17.72 8.70
CA TYR A 187 18.95 -18.69 8.25
C TYR A 187 19.66 -19.86 7.55
N PRO A 188 20.15 -20.85 8.31
CA PRO A 188 21.07 -21.88 7.80
C PRO A 188 20.41 -22.85 6.81
N ASP A 189 19.08 -22.95 6.81
CA ASP A 189 18.33 -23.86 5.95
C ASP A 189 18.31 -23.42 4.47
N VAL A 190 18.59 -22.15 4.19
CA VAL A 190 18.74 -21.64 2.83
C VAL A 190 20.22 -21.43 2.54
N LYS A 191 20.75 -22.20 1.59
CA LYS A 191 22.14 -22.05 1.17
C LYS A 191 22.36 -20.71 0.47
N VAL A 192 23.38 -20.00 0.92
CA VAL A 192 23.88 -18.79 0.25
C VAL A 192 24.92 -19.19 -0.80
N ALA A 193 24.65 -18.91 -2.08
CA ALA A 193 25.57 -19.22 -3.17
C ALA A 193 26.81 -18.30 -3.17
N ASP A 194 26.60 -17.01 -2.89
CA ASP A 194 27.63 -15.97 -3.01
C ASP A 194 27.70 -15.14 -1.70
N PRO A 195 28.35 -15.65 -0.64
CA PRO A 195 28.45 -14.93 0.63
C PRO A 195 29.20 -13.61 0.46
N LEU A 196 28.75 -12.59 1.18
CA LEU A 196 29.34 -11.25 1.19
C LEU A 196 30.22 -11.11 2.44
N GLY A 197 31.35 -10.40 2.32
CA GLY A 197 32.22 -10.13 3.46
C GLY A 197 31.51 -9.25 4.49
N HIS A 198 31.63 -9.59 5.77
CA HIS A 198 31.22 -8.72 6.86
C HIS A 198 32.36 -7.75 7.19
N ASP A 199 32.14 -6.46 6.97
CA ASP A 199 33.13 -5.38 7.16
C ASP A 199 32.94 -4.63 8.49
N GLY A 200 32.09 -5.16 9.39
CA GLY A 200 31.75 -4.53 10.67
C GLY A 200 30.68 -3.44 10.56
N ARG A 201 30.18 -3.14 9.35
CA ARG A 201 29.14 -2.11 9.16
C ARG A 201 27.91 -2.34 10.02
N PHE A 202 27.41 -3.57 10.05
CA PHE A 202 26.19 -3.93 10.79
C PHE A 202 26.38 -4.02 12.31
N ASP A 203 27.63 -4.06 12.77
CA ASP A 203 27.95 -4.06 14.21
C ASP A 203 27.93 -2.64 14.77
N ALA A 204 28.19 -1.64 13.92
CA ALA A 204 28.38 -0.25 14.31
C ALA A 204 27.24 0.68 13.85
N GLN A 205 26.54 0.36 12.76
CA GLN A 205 25.47 1.19 12.21
C GLN A 205 24.10 0.58 12.54
N PRO A 206 23.23 1.30 13.27
CA PRO A 206 21.91 0.80 13.60
C PRO A 206 20.97 0.86 12.39
N PHE A 207 20.11 -0.16 12.27
CA PHE A 207 18.95 -0.10 11.39
C PHE A 207 17.91 0.87 11.97
N ALA A 208 17.53 1.88 11.19
CA ALA A 208 16.57 2.89 11.61
C ALA A 208 15.12 2.53 11.26
N ALA A 209 14.90 1.66 10.28
CA ALA A 209 13.57 1.23 9.86
C ALA A 209 13.60 -0.05 9.00
N VAL A 210 12.49 -0.78 9.02
CA VAL A 210 12.19 -1.90 8.11
C VAL A 210 11.08 -1.49 7.14
N PHE A 211 11.29 -1.74 5.85
CA PHE A 211 10.37 -1.44 4.76
C PHE A 211 9.97 -2.74 4.04
N VAL A 212 8.75 -3.21 4.25
CA VAL A 212 8.15 -4.31 3.48
C VAL A 212 7.46 -3.71 2.26
N LEU A 213 8.11 -3.76 1.10
CA LEU A 213 7.61 -3.12 -0.12
C LEU A 213 6.61 -3.99 -0.89
N ILE A 214 6.67 -5.31 -0.71
CA ILE A 214 5.77 -6.30 -1.27
C ILE A 214 5.96 -7.62 -0.49
N ASP A 215 5.06 -8.60 -0.63
CA ASP A 215 5.24 -9.93 -0.04
C ASP A 215 6.55 -10.56 -0.52
N PRO A 216 7.42 -11.04 0.38
CA PRO A 216 8.64 -11.74 -0.02
C PRO A 216 8.37 -13.16 -0.49
N ILE A 217 9.35 -13.80 -1.14
CA ILE A 217 9.23 -15.18 -1.63
C ILE A 217 9.59 -16.19 -0.54
N TYR A 218 10.65 -15.95 0.24
CA TYR A 218 11.21 -16.93 1.17
C TYR A 218 10.79 -16.64 2.62
N TRP A 219 9.50 -16.73 2.94
CA TRP A 219 8.95 -16.23 4.21
C TRP A 219 9.74 -16.63 5.46
N GLY A 220 10.21 -17.87 5.59
CA GLY A 220 11.00 -18.28 6.76
C GLY A 220 12.25 -17.43 7.00
N ARG A 221 13.03 -17.19 5.93
CA ARG A 221 14.24 -16.34 5.97
C ARG A 221 13.86 -14.89 6.29
N GLU A 222 12.87 -14.34 5.58
CA GLU A 222 12.49 -12.94 5.71
C GLU A 222 11.87 -12.64 7.08
N LEU A 223 11.05 -13.55 7.61
CA LEU A 223 10.49 -13.45 8.96
C LEU A 223 11.60 -13.45 10.02
N GLN A 224 12.55 -14.39 9.93
CA GLN A 224 13.68 -14.45 10.87
C GLN A 224 14.49 -13.14 10.86
N ILE A 225 14.88 -12.68 9.68
CA ILE A 225 15.70 -11.47 9.53
C ILE A 225 14.94 -10.22 9.98
N VAL A 226 13.66 -10.10 9.65
CA VAL A 226 12.82 -8.98 10.10
C VAL A 226 12.71 -8.99 11.62
N MET A 227 12.43 -10.14 12.24
CA MET A 227 12.38 -10.26 13.70
C MET A 227 13.70 -9.85 14.37
N ASP A 228 14.83 -10.32 13.86
CA ASP A 228 16.14 -9.98 14.41
C ASP A 228 16.40 -8.47 14.35
N VAL A 229 16.04 -7.80 13.24
CA VAL A 229 16.19 -6.34 13.12
C VAL A 229 15.19 -5.58 14.00
N LEU A 230 13.92 -5.99 14.04
CA LEU A 230 12.89 -5.32 14.84
C LEU A 230 13.21 -5.34 16.34
N CYS A 231 13.74 -6.46 16.82
CA CYS A 231 14.06 -6.66 18.24
C CYS A 231 15.49 -6.23 18.61
N SER A 232 16.28 -5.71 17.66
CA SER A 232 17.64 -5.24 17.91
C SER A 232 17.63 -3.94 18.74
N PRO A 233 18.16 -3.93 19.97
CA PRO A 233 18.22 -2.72 20.80
C PRO A 233 18.87 -1.55 20.07
N GLY A 234 18.12 -0.45 19.93
CA GLY A 234 18.59 0.74 19.20
C GLY A 234 18.90 0.49 17.72
N GLY A 235 18.43 -0.61 17.14
CA GLY A 235 18.70 -1.02 15.77
C GLY A 235 20.04 -1.70 15.54
N LEU A 236 20.84 -1.95 16.58
CA LEU A 236 22.15 -2.59 16.45
C LEU A 236 22.01 -4.12 16.38
N LEU A 237 22.31 -4.68 15.21
CA LEU A 237 22.15 -6.10 14.94
C LEU A 237 23.03 -6.96 15.86
N GLY A 238 22.49 -8.10 16.32
CA GLY A 238 23.23 -9.06 17.14
C GLY A 238 23.19 -8.79 18.65
N GLN A 239 22.59 -7.68 19.07
CA GLN A 239 22.25 -7.43 20.48
C GLN A 239 20.84 -7.95 20.78
N ARG A 240 20.62 -8.49 21.98
CA ARG A 240 19.28 -8.84 22.50
C ARG A 240 19.09 -8.24 23.89
N THR A 241 17.88 -7.78 24.18
CA THR A 241 17.45 -7.43 25.53
C THR A 241 17.54 -8.67 26.43
N VAL A 242 17.97 -8.49 27.68
CA VAL A 242 18.19 -9.61 28.61
C VAL A 242 16.88 -9.96 29.31
N GLU A 243 16.58 -11.26 29.44
CA GLU A 243 15.42 -11.72 30.21
C GLU A 243 15.42 -11.09 31.62
N GLY A 244 14.29 -10.48 32.01
CA GLY A 244 14.08 -9.95 33.36
C GLY A 244 14.39 -8.46 33.56
N ASP A 245 14.80 -7.72 32.53
CA ASP A 245 14.99 -6.25 32.62
C ASP A 245 13.67 -5.44 32.64
N GLY A 246 12.53 -6.12 32.58
CA GLY A 246 11.19 -5.50 32.54
C GLY A 246 10.86 -4.81 31.21
N THR A 247 11.80 -4.80 30.25
CA THR A 247 11.63 -4.27 28.90
C THR A 247 11.27 -5.35 27.89
N GLY A 248 11.70 -6.60 28.05
CA GLY A 248 11.40 -7.68 27.10
C GLY A 248 11.97 -7.42 25.69
N GLU A 249 11.91 -8.38 24.78
CA GLU A 249 12.27 -8.18 23.36
C GLU A 249 11.23 -7.25 22.69
N ARG A 250 11.27 -5.95 22.98
CA ARG A 250 10.36 -4.97 22.39
C ARG A 250 10.76 -4.63 20.96
N GLN A 251 9.79 -4.13 20.20
CA GLN A 251 10.07 -3.52 18.91
C GLN A 251 10.87 -2.23 19.12
N HIS A 252 12.12 -2.23 18.67
CA HIS A 252 13.03 -1.09 18.71
C HIS A 252 13.08 -0.34 17.38
N VAL A 253 12.81 -1.04 16.28
CA VAL A 253 12.88 -0.50 14.92
C VAL A 253 11.46 -0.39 14.33
N PRO A 254 11.06 0.77 13.78
CA PRO A 254 9.76 0.94 13.16
C PRO A 254 9.63 0.07 11.89
N LEU A 255 8.43 -0.50 11.71
CA LEU A 255 8.07 -1.30 10.55
C LEU A 255 7.05 -0.56 9.69
N TYR A 256 7.41 -0.33 8.44
CA TYR A 256 6.52 0.22 7.41
C TYR A 256 6.21 -0.87 6.38
N SER A 257 4.94 -1.05 6.04
CA SER A 257 4.55 -1.99 4.99
C SER A 257 3.67 -1.35 3.94
N ALA A 258 4.03 -1.58 2.67
CA ALA A 258 3.42 -1.00 1.50
C ALA A 258 2.02 -1.56 1.19
N CYS A 259 1.76 -2.84 1.49
CA CYS A 259 0.57 -3.54 1.03
C CYS A 259 -0.03 -4.36 2.16
N SER A 260 -1.35 -4.24 2.38
CA SER A 260 -2.07 -4.99 3.41
C SER A 260 -3.01 -6.07 2.86
N ASP A 261 -2.97 -6.35 1.57
CA ASP A 261 -3.89 -7.30 0.94
C ASP A 261 -3.61 -8.72 1.47
N PHE A 262 -4.60 -9.29 2.16
CA PHE A 262 -4.51 -10.67 2.63
C PHE A 262 -4.50 -11.65 1.47
N GLN A 263 -5.35 -11.41 0.47
CA GLN A 263 -5.45 -12.19 -0.75
C GLN A 263 -5.64 -11.28 -1.97
N TYR A 264 -5.23 -11.78 -3.13
CA TYR A 264 -5.43 -11.13 -4.42
C TYR A 264 -5.78 -12.16 -5.51
N VAL A 265 -6.43 -11.69 -6.58
CA VAL A 265 -6.71 -12.47 -7.79
C VAL A 265 -5.60 -12.24 -8.81
N GLY A 266 -5.05 -13.34 -9.34
CA GLY A 266 -4.04 -13.33 -10.39
C GLY A 266 -4.46 -14.21 -11.57
N GLU A 267 -3.48 -14.78 -12.28
CA GLU A 267 -3.74 -15.69 -13.41
C GLU A 267 -4.34 -17.04 -12.97
N PHE A 268 -4.08 -17.46 -11.72
CA PHE A 268 -4.61 -18.71 -11.19
C PHE A 268 -6.08 -18.57 -10.77
N HIS A 269 -6.87 -19.64 -10.96
CA HIS A 269 -8.32 -19.64 -10.73
C HIS A 269 -8.76 -19.52 -9.26
N LEU A 270 -7.82 -19.59 -8.30
CA LEU A 270 -8.08 -19.37 -6.88
C LEU A 270 -7.24 -18.20 -6.35
N PRO A 271 -7.76 -17.40 -5.39
CA PRO A 271 -7.01 -16.32 -4.76
C PRO A 271 -5.66 -16.77 -4.20
N ARG A 272 -4.64 -15.92 -4.31
CA ARG A 272 -3.29 -16.13 -3.76
C ARG A 272 -3.11 -15.27 -2.51
N TYR A 273 -2.26 -15.70 -1.58
CA TYR A 273 -1.93 -14.89 -0.40
C TYR A 273 -0.98 -13.76 -0.75
N GLY A 274 -1.24 -12.58 -0.19
CA GLY A 274 -0.42 -11.37 -0.37
C GLY A 274 0.33 -10.98 0.91
N ALA A 275 0.77 -9.72 0.95
CA ALA A 275 1.52 -9.17 2.08
C ALA A 275 0.75 -9.18 3.40
N GLY A 276 -0.59 -9.08 3.37
CA GLY A 276 -1.43 -9.21 4.56
C GLY A 276 -1.32 -10.58 5.25
N ALA A 277 -1.11 -11.65 4.49
CA ALA A 277 -0.88 -12.97 5.06
C ALA A 277 0.54 -13.09 5.65
N PHE A 278 1.55 -12.48 5.01
CA PHE A 278 2.89 -12.36 5.58
C PHE A 278 2.87 -11.59 6.91
N HIS A 279 2.10 -10.49 6.99
CA HIS A 279 1.89 -9.74 8.22
C HIS A 279 1.25 -10.58 9.32
N ALA A 280 0.20 -11.34 9.00
CA ALA A 280 -0.46 -12.18 9.99
C ALA A 280 0.50 -13.20 10.63
N VAL A 281 1.40 -13.78 9.84
CA VAL A 281 2.45 -14.68 10.35
C VAL A 281 3.48 -13.92 11.18
N LEU A 282 3.92 -12.75 10.71
CA LEU A 282 4.88 -11.91 11.43
C LEU A 282 4.32 -11.41 12.77
N GLU A 283 3.06 -11.02 12.82
CA GLU A 283 2.36 -10.58 14.04
C GLU A 283 2.25 -11.71 15.07
N ASP A 284 1.84 -12.92 14.64
CA ASP A 284 1.75 -14.08 15.54
C ASP A 284 3.14 -14.52 16.04
N LEU A 285 4.15 -14.54 15.16
CA LEU A 285 5.53 -14.82 15.54
C LEU A 285 6.03 -13.79 16.56
N PHE A 286 5.87 -12.49 16.26
CA PHE A 286 6.29 -11.42 17.14
C PHE A 286 5.61 -11.52 18.51
N ALA A 287 4.30 -11.75 18.55
CA ALA A 287 3.56 -11.87 19.81
C ALA A 287 3.99 -13.08 20.64
N ARG A 288 4.24 -14.23 20.01
CA ARG A 288 4.69 -15.45 20.72
C ARG A 288 6.13 -15.33 21.22
N THR A 289 6.99 -14.65 20.47
CA THR A 289 8.40 -14.47 20.84
C THR A 289 8.57 -13.41 21.92
N THR A 290 7.86 -12.29 21.80
CA THR A 290 8.11 -11.10 22.63
C THR A 290 7.08 -10.90 23.75
N GLY A 291 5.90 -11.52 23.64
CA GLY A 291 4.75 -11.22 24.50
C GLY A 291 4.07 -9.87 24.21
N HIS A 292 4.49 -9.16 23.16
CA HIS A 292 4.01 -7.83 22.80
C HIS A 292 3.29 -7.82 21.44
N LYS A 293 2.45 -6.81 21.23
CA LYS A 293 1.82 -6.58 19.92
C LYS A 293 2.83 -5.91 18.99
N LEU A 294 2.94 -6.42 17.77
CA LEU A 294 3.72 -5.78 16.70
C LEU A 294 3.06 -4.46 16.28
N GLU A 295 3.84 -3.39 16.18
CA GLU A 295 3.42 -2.10 15.65
C GLU A 295 3.87 -1.96 14.20
N MET A 296 2.91 -1.72 13.30
CA MET A 296 3.17 -1.53 11.87
C MET A 296 2.46 -0.30 11.36
N THR A 297 3.18 0.51 10.58
CA THR A 297 2.57 1.58 9.80
C THR A 297 2.27 1.05 8.40
N LEU A 298 0.98 0.97 8.07
CA LEU A 298 0.51 0.45 6.79
C LEU A 298 0.38 1.56 5.75
N PHE A 299 0.70 1.22 4.51
CA PHE A 299 0.51 1.98 3.29
C PHE A 299 -0.29 1.13 2.29
N GLY A 300 -0.51 1.67 1.09
CA GLY A 300 -1.36 1.04 0.08
C GLY A 300 -2.84 1.21 0.41
N LYS A 301 -3.72 0.82 -0.50
CA LYS A 301 -5.17 0.76 -0.24
C LYS A 301 -5.45 -0.20 0.91
N PRO A 302 -6.39 0.11 1.82
CA PRO A 302 -7.30 1.27 1.83
C PRO A 302 -6.74 2.51 2.55
N GLN A 303 -5.44 2.55 2.86
CA GLN A 303 -4.87 3.60 3.71
C GLN A 303 -5.02 4.98 3.07
N ARG A 304 -5.41 5.95 3.91
CA ARG A 304 -5.64 7.34 3.53
C ARG A 304 -4.45 7.97 2.79
N THR A 305 -3.22 7.59 3.14
CA THR A 305 -1.98 8.08 2.52
C THR A 305 -1.93 7.80 1.02
N SER A 306 -2.46 6.66 0.54
CA SER A 306 -2.53 6.36 -0.89
C SER A 306 -3.56 7.21 -1.62
N PHE A 307 -4.72 7.47 -1.00
CA PHE A 307 -5.75 8.32 -1.58
C PHE A 307 -5.30 9.79 -1.63
N GLU A 308 -4.70 10.31 -0.56
CA GLU A 308 -4.11 11.66 -0.55
C GLU A 308 -3.03 11.81 -1.62
N PHE A 309 -2.19 10.80 -1.81
CA PHE A 309 -1.20 10.81 -2.89
C PHE A 309 -1.87 10.82 -4.28
N ALA A 310 -2.87 9.97 -4.51
CA ALA A 310 -3.61 9.94 -5.76
C ALA A 310 -4.33 11.26 -6.08
N GLU A 311 -4.84 11.97 -5.07
CA GLU A 311 -5.38 13.33 -5.25
C GLU A 311 -4.32 14.27 -5.85
N THR A 312 -3.08 14.23 -5.35
CA THR A 312 -2.01 15.07 -5.89
C THR A 312 -1.71 14.78 -7.36
N LEU A 313 -1.84 13.51 -7.79
CA LEU A 313 -1.60 13.12 -9.18
C LEU A 313 -2.70 13.64 -10.11
N VAL A 314 -3.95 13.59 -9.65
CA VAL A 314 -5.11 14.06 -10.39
C VAL A 314 -5.13 15.59 -10.46
N ASP A 315 -4.87 16.26 -9.34
CA ASP A 315 -4.87 17.73 -9.24
C ASP A 315 -3.69 18.37 -10.00
N ALA A 316 -2.57 17.65 -10.16
CA ALA A 316 -1.46 18.10 -11.00
C ALA A 316 -1.83 18.23 -12.49
N GLN A 317 -2.91 17.56 -12.93
CA GLN A 317 -3.34 17.54 -14.33
C GLN A 317 -4.37 18.62 -14.65
N HIS A 318 -5.10 19.13 -13.65
CA HIS A 318 -6.18 20.08 -13.87
C HIS A 318 -6.42 20.97 -12.64
N GLY A 319 -6.61 22.27 -12.86
CA GLY A 319 -6.68 23.27 -11.78
C GLY A 319 -7.96 23.28 -10.96
N ASP A 320 -9.00 22.55 -11.38
CA ASP A 320 -10.29 22.44 -10.68
C ASP A 320 -10.94 21.07 -10.87
N VAL A 321 -10.59 20.11 -10.01
CA VAL A 321 -11.19 18.76 -9.98
C VAL A 321 -12.15 18.68 -8.79
N GLU A 322 -13.45 18.70 -9.03
CA GLU A 322 -14.47 18.76 -7.96
C GLU A 322 -14.85 17.40 -7.37
N ARG A 323 -14.55 16.33 -8.12
CA ARG A 323 -14.98 14.96 -7.81
C ARG A 323 -13.96 13.97 -8.34
N ILE A 324 -13.67 12.93 -7.57
CA ILE A 324 -12.75 11.86 -7.94
C ILE A 324 -13.49 10.55 -7.78
N TYR A 325 -13.44 9.70 -8.80
CA TYR A 325 -14.07 8.39 -8.80
C TYR A 325 -13.00 7.31 -8.69
N MET A 326 -13.04 6.52 -7.62
CA MET A 326 -12.24 5.31 -7.48
C MET A 326 -12.96 4.16 -8.18
N VAL A 327 -12.37 3.61 -9.24
CA VAL A 327 -12.86 2.44 -9.96
C VAL A 327 -12.04 1.24 -9.50
N GLY A 328 -12.67 0.32 -8.78
CA GLY A 328 -12.02 -0.81 -8.11
C GLY A 328 -12.86 -2.08 -8.15
N ASP A 329 -12.24 -3.23 -7.95
CA ASP A 329 -12.90 -4.54 -7.91
C ASP A 329 -13.02 -5.10 -6.49
N ASN A 330 -12.31 -4.52 -5.52
CA ASN A 330 -12.19 -5.07 -4.17
C ASN A 330 -12.85 -4.15 -3.12
N PRO A 331 -13.97 -4.59 -2.49
CA PRO A 331 -14.69 -3.81 -1.49
C PRO A 331 -13.85 -3.43 -0.27
N LYS A 332 -12.91 -4.29 0.13
CA LYS A 332 -12.13 -4.13 1.37
C LYS A 332 -10.95 -3.16 1.23
N THR A 333 -10.59 -2.80 0.00
CA THR A 333 -9.43 -1.95 -0.30
C THR A 333 -9.85 -0.71 -1.10
N ASP A 334 -10.36 -0.88 -2.31
CA ASP A 334 -10.71 0.22 -3.21
C ASP A 334 -11.91 1.01 -2.69
N ILE A 335 -13.01 0.29 -2.43
CA ILE A 335 -14.29 0.89 -2.09
C ILE A 335 -14.25 1.45 -0.67
N ARG A 336 -13.81 0.63 0.29
CA ARG A 336 -13.59 1.07 1.66
C ARG A 336 -12.67 2.29 1.72
N GLY A 337 -11.52 2.25 1.03
CA GLY A 337 -10.56 3.35 1.06
C GLY A 337 -11.13 4.65 0.48
N ALA A 338 -11.85 4.59 -0.64
CA ALA A 338 -12.50 5.76 -1.22
C ALA A 338 -13.61 6.32 -0.32
N ASN A 339 -14.40 5.43 0.30
CA ASN A 339 -15.46 5.83 1.23
C ASN A 339 -14.88 6.48 2.50
N GLU A 340 -13.81 5.92 3.06
CA GLU A 340 -13.11 6.46 4.25
C GLU A 340 -12.38 7.78 3.95
N ALA A 341 -11.80 7.93 2.75
CA ALA A 341 -11.19 9.19 2.32
C ALA A 341 -12.24 10.32 2.24
N GLY A 342 -13.47 10.00 1.81
CA GLY A 342 -14.59 10.93 1.79
C GLY A 342 -14.33 12.16 0.93
N GLY A 343 -14.89 13.32 1.30
CA GLY A 343 -14.60 14.58 0.64
C GLY A 343 -14.96 14.60 -0.84
N ARG A 344 -13.95 14.53 -1.73
CA ARG A 344 -14.12 14.49 -3.20
C ARG A 344 -14.33 13.09 -3.76
N TRP A 345 -14.16 12.03 -2.97
CA TRP A 345 -14.20 10.66 -3.46
C TRP A 345 -15.63 10.12 -3.64
N LYS A 346 -15.79 9.28 -4.66
CA LYS A 346 -16.92 8.37 -4.87
C LYS A 346 -16.37 7.02 -5.35
N SER A 347 -16.95 5.92 -4.90
CA SER A 347 -16.49 4.56 -5.20
C SER A 347 -17.36 3.88 -6.24
N VAL A 348 -16.77 3.30 -7.27
CA VAL A 348 -17.45 2.54 -8.33
C VAL A 348 -16.86 1.13 -8.35
N LEU A 349 -17.67 0.14 -8.00
CA LEU A 349 -17.28 -1.26 -7.88
C LEU A 349 -17.52 -2.01 -9.19
N THR A 350 -16.48 -2.58 -9.78
CA THR A 350 -16.59 -3.43 -10.97
C THR A 350 -16.82 -4.90 -10.60
N LEU A 351 -17.46 -5.66 -11.49
CA LEU A 351 -17.72 -7.10 -11.31
C LEU A 351 -16.65 -8.00 -11.97
N THR A 352 -15.52 -7.43 -12.33
CA THR A 352 -14.46 -8.07 -13.12
C THR A 352 -13.31 -8.64 -12.27
N GLY A 353 -13.41 -8.65 -10.95
CA GLY A 353 -12.34 -9.10 -10.06
C GLY A 353 -12.80 -9.80 -8.78
N MET A 354 -12.28 -9.37 -7.63
CA MET A 354 -12.52 -9.92 -6.29
C MET A 354 -14.00 -9.93 -5.92
N HIS A 355 -14.75 -8.91 -6.31
CA HIS A 355 -16.20 -8.88 -6.23
C HIS A 355 -16.82 -9.28 -7.56
N ASN A 356 -17.70 -10.26 -7.52
CA ASN A 356 -18.28 -10.92 -8.69
C ASN A 356 -19.79 -11.16 -8.55
N GLY A 357 -20.40 -10.72 -7.44
CA GLY A 357 -21.86 -10.71 -7.27
C GLY A 357 -22.47 -9.43 -7.84
N PRO A 358 -23.67 -9.47 -8.45
CA PRO A 358 -24.30 -8.29 -9.04
C PRO A 358 -24.76 -7.25 -7.99
N GLU A 359 -24.88 -7.68 -6.75
CA GLU A 359 -25.29 -6.83 -5.63
C GLU A 359 -24.10 -6.06 -5.07
N ASN A 360 -24.40 -5.02 -4.31
CA ASN A 360 -23.37 -4.24 -3.62
C ASN A 360 -22.81 -5.04 -2.42
N HIS A 361 -21.58 -4.75 -2.01
CA HIS A 361 -20.96 -5.43 -0.86
C HIS A 361 -21.65 -5.01 0.44
N GLU A 362 -22.01 -5.99 1.28
CA GLU A 362 -22.81 -5.75 2.50
C GLU A 362 -22.11 -4.80 3.49
N GLU A 363 -20.82 -5.01 3.76
CA GLU A 363 -20.09 -4.23 4.78
C GLU A 363 -19.49 -2.92 4.24
N HIS A 364 -19.26 -2.86 2.93
CA HIS A 364 -18.52 -1.78 2.27
C HIS A 364 -19.20 -1.42 0.95
N PRO A 365 -20.44 -0.88 1.00
CA PRO A 365 -21.18 -0.59 -0.20
C PRO A 365 -20.49 0.51 -1.01
N ALA A 366 -20.33 0.26 -2.31
CA ALA A 366 -19.90 1.26 -3.27
C ALA A 366 -21.00 2.28 -3.54
N TYR A 367 -20.63 3.45 -4.05
CA TYR A 367 -21.61 4.41 -4.56
C TYR A 367 -22.38 3.85 -5.76
N GLU A 368 -21.72 3.05 -6.61
CA GLU A 368 -22.35 2.33 -7.71
C GLU A 368 -21.65 0.98 -7.98
N VAL A 369 -22.41 0.01 -8.49
CA VAL A 369 -21.89 -1.29 -8.95
C VAL A 369 -22.10 -1.41 -10.45
N VAL A 370 -21.04 -1.72 -11.20
CA VAL A 370 -21.06 -1.77 -12.66
C VAL A 370 -20.40 -3.03 -13.19
N GLY A 371 -20.80 -3.47 -14.39
CA GLY A 371 -20.27 -4.71 -14.96
C GLY A 371 -18.77 -4.68 -15.22
N ASP A 372 -18.25 -3.56 -15.72
CA ASP A 372 -16.86 -3.38 -16.12
C ASP A 372 -16.43 -1.90 -16.10
N VAL A 373 -15.17 -1.65 -16.45
CA VAL A 373 -14.57 -0.30 -16.47
C VAL A 373 -15.20 0.63 -17.52
N ALA A 374 -15.75 0.11 -18.62
CA ALA A 374 -16.41 0.95 -19.63
C ALA A 374 -17.77 1.45 -19.12
N GLN A 375 -18.53 0.57 -18.46
CA GLN A 375 -19.77 0.96 -17.76
C GLN A 375 -19.47 1.93 -16.61
N ALA A 376 -18.35 1.77 -15.90
CA ALA A 376 -17.89 2.72 -14.89
C ALA A 376 -17.75 4.13 -15.48
N LEU A 377 -17.03 4.28 -16.59
CA LEU A 377 -16.85 5.60 -17.22
C LEU A 377 -18.17 6.22 -17.69
N ALA A 378 -19.07 5.42 -18.27
CA ALA A 378 -20.39 5.88 -18.70
C ALA A 378 -21.19 6.45 -17.51
N PHE A 379 -21.25 5.69 -16.41
CA PHE A 379 -21.90 6.12 -15.17
C PHE A 379 -21.27 7.40 -14.61
N ILE A 380 -19.93 7.48 -14.52
CA ILE A 380 -19.21 8.63 -13.98
C ILE A 380 -19.59 9.93 -14.72
N LYS A 381 -19.64 9.87 -16.06
CA LYS A 381 -20.01 11.03 -16.89
C LYS A 381 -21.44 11.49 -16.62
N GLU A 382 -22.38 10.56 -16.48
CA GLU A 382 -23.78 10.88 -16.17
C GLU A 382 -23.94 11.44 -14.75
N ASP A 383 -23.29 10.84 -13.76
CA ASP A 383 -23.33 11.28 -12.36
C ASP A 383 -22.76 12.70 -12.20
N PHE A 384 -21.62 12.98 -12.85
CA PHE A 384 -21.02 14.30 -12.83
C PHE A 384 -21.88 15.34 -13.56
N ALA A 385 -22.46 15.00 -14.72
CA ALA A 385 -23.36 15.91 -15.43
C ALA A 385 -24.61 16.27 -14.59
N LYS A 386 -25.19 15.29 -13.88
CA LYS A 386 -26.30 15.52 -12.93
C LYS A 386 -25.88 16.45 -11.79
N MET A 387 -24.67 16.27 -11.24
CA MET A 387 -24.12 17.14 -10.21
C MET A 387 -24.00 18.60 -10.68
N GLN A 388 -23.49 18.81 -11.89
CA GLN A 388 -23.35 20.16 -12.47
C GLN A 388 -24.72 20.82 -12.75
N ALA A 389 -25.68 20.08 -13.32
CA ALA A 389 -27.04 20.59 -13.56
C ALA A 389 -27.75 21.00 -12.25
N GLY A 390 -27.53 20.25 -11.17
CA GLY A 390 -28.07 20.58 -9.85
C GLY A 390 -27.45 21.83 -9.21
N LYS A 391 -26.22 22.20 -9.58
CA LYS A 391 -25.57 23.45 -9.15
C LYS A 391 -26.12 24.68 -9.88
N SER A 392 -26.36 24.55 -11.19
CA SER A 392 -26.90 25.65 -12.02
C SER A 392 -28.36 25.99 -11.73
N SER A 393 -29.07 25.13 -10.99
CA SER A 393 -30.49 25.30 -10.63
C SER A 393 -30.71 25.89 -9.24
N LYS A 394 -29.63 26.16 -8.49
CA LYS A 394 -29.62 26.83 -7.18
C LYS A 394 -28.98 28.19 -7.31
#